data_AF-A0AB72XHD2-F1
#
_entry.id   AF-A0AB72XHD2-F1
#
_cell.length_a   1.000
_cell.length_b   1.000
_cell.length_c   1.000
_cell.angle_alpha   90.00
_cell.angle_beta   90.00
_cell.angle_gamma   90.00
#
_symmetry.space_group_name_H-M   'P 1'
#
loop_
_entity.id
_entity.type
_entity.pdbx_description
1 polymer ?
#
loop_
_entity_poly.entity_id
_entity_poly.type
_entity_poly.pdbx_seq_one_letter_code
_entity_poly.pdbx_strand_id
1 'polypeptide(L)'
;MLEVAAEPTRRRLLQLLAPGERTVTQLASQFTVTRSAISQHLGMLAGAGLVTARKQGRERYYRLDERGVLRLRALMESFWSDELDRLVADAAHYPPSQGDCAMPFEKAVVVPLDPTSTFALITRPDRLRRWMAVAARIELRTGGAYRWTVTPGHSAAGTVIDVDPGKRVVFTWGWEDHGDPPPGGSTVTITLTPVDGGTEVRLVHDGLTAQQAARHAKGWNHFLDRLVVAGQHGDAGPDEWAAAPDPLDELSCAEATLAVLQHVLRGIGASDLTRQTPCTEYDVSQLADHLLRSLAIIGAAAGAQLAPRDVDAPLETQVADAAQAVMEAWRRRGLAGTVELNSDQVPATVPVGILCLEFLVHAWDFATATGSQVIVAEPVSEYVLAVAGKVITPATRNSAGFAAPAAVGSFAPVLDRLIAFTGRQPTAGHVSAT
;
A
#
# COMPACT_ATOMS: atom_id res chain seq x y z
N MET A 1 -16.46 -26.68 12.11
CA MET A 1 -16.96 -25.42 11.49
C MET A 1 -15.88 -24.77 10.65
N LEU A 2 -14.67 -24.56 11.19
CA LEU A 2 -13.51 -24.00 10.48
C LEU A 2 -13.15 -24.80 9.21
N GLU A 3 -12.95 -26.12 9.32
CA GLU A 3 -12.67 -27.02 8.18
C GLU A 3 -13.77 -27.02 7.11
N VAL A 4 -15.02 -26.83 7.53
CA VAL A 4 -16.16 -26.75 6.62
C VAL A 4 -16.11 -25.42 5.84
N ALA A 5 -15.80 -24.30 6.50
CA ALA A 5 -15.66 -23.01 5.82
C ALA A 5 -14.38 -22.89 4.97
N ALA A 6 -13.32 -23.63 5.32
CA ALA A 6 -12.02 -23.57 4.66
C ALA A 6 -11.98 -24.23 3.27
N GLU A 7 -12.95 -25.09 2.94
CA GLU A 7 -12.98 -25.71 1.61
C GLU A 7 -13.30 -24.66 0.51
N PRO A 8 -12.54 -24.62 -0.60
CA PRO A 8 -12.63 -23.54 -1.59
C PRO A 8 -14.03 -23.28 -2.15
N THR A 9 -14.78 -24.34 -2.48
CA THR A 9 -16.13 -24.24 -3.06
C THR A 9 -17.12 -23.67 -2.04
N ARG A 10 -17.09 -24.15 -0.80
CA ARG A 10 -17.91 -23.64 0.30
C ARG A 10 -17.57 -22.21 0.68
N ARG A 11 -16.29 -21.84 0.68
CA ARG A 11 -15.85 -20.45 0.89
C ARG A 11 -16.41 -19.51 -0.17
N ARG A 12 -16.34 -19.92 -1.43
CA ARG A 12 -16.90 -19.14 -2.54
C ARG A 12 -18.43 -19.04 -2.45
N LEU A 13 -19.13 -20.09 -2.03
CA LEU A 13 -20.57 -20.04 -1.78
C LEU A 13 -20.94 -19.05 -0.66
N LEU A 14 -20.17 -18.99 0.43
CA LEU A 14 -20.37 -18.00 1.49
C LEU A 14 -20.18 -16.57 0.99
N GLN A 15 -19.15 -16.31 0.16
CA GLN A 15 -18.93 -15.01 -0.48
C GLN A 15 -20.09 -14.60 -1.40
N LEU A 16 -20.61 -15.52 -2.20
CA LEU A 16 -21.73 -15.25 -3.11
C LEU A 16 -23.04 -14.95 -2.35
N LEU A 17 -23.17 -15.46 -1.12
CA LEU A 17 -24.31 -15.24 -0.23
C LEU A 17 -24.17 -14.01 0.68
N ALA A 18 -22.98 -13.41 0.76
CA ALA A 18 -22.73 -12.22 1.58
C ALA A 18 -23.59 -11.00 1.18
N PRO A 19 -23.84 -10.72 -0.12
CA PRO A 19 -24.69 -9.61 -0.53
C PRO A 19 -26.19 -9.85 -0.31
N GLY A 20 -26.61 -11.09 -0.01
CA GLY A 20 -28.02 -11.43 0.18
C GLY A 20 -28.40 -12.85 -0.23
N GLU A 21 -29.68 -13.16 -0.03
CA GLU A 21 -30.26 -14.48 -0.27
C GLU A 21 -30.27 -14.85 -1.77
N ARG A 22 -29.89 -16.09 -2.11
CA ARG A 22 -29.88 -16.60 -3.50
C ARG A 22 -30.43 -18.02 -3.60
N THR A 23 -30.93 -18.40 -4.78
CA THR A 23 -31.39 -19.76 -5.04
C THR A 23 -30.24 -20.72 -5.35
N VAL A 24 -30.45 -22.02 -5.14
CA VAL A 24 -29.49 -23.06 -5.55
C VAL A 24 -29.15 -22.98 -7.04
N THR A 25 -30.13 -22.62 -7.88
CA THR A 25 -29.92 -22.52 -9.34
C THR A 25 -28.97 -21.37 -9.68
N GLN A 26 -29.18 -20.21 -9.06
CA GLN A 26 -28.31 -19.04 -9.23
C GLN A 26 -26.91 -19.26 -8.67
N LEU A 27 -26.79 -20.01 -7.56
CA LEU A 27 -25.49 -20.36 -7.00
C LEU A 27 -24.77 -21.38 -7.87
N ALA A 28 -25.46 -22.41 -8.35
CA ALA A 28 -24.84 -23.46 -9.17
C ALA A 28 -24.35 -22.96 -10.53
N SER A 29 -24.97 -21.92 -11.11
CA SER A 29 -24.51 -21.34 -12.37
C SER A 29 -23.14 -20.63 -12.27
N GLN A 30 -22.60 -20.44 -11.06
CA GLN A 30 -21.30 -19.83 -10.81
C GLN A 30 -20.16 -20.87 -10.71
N PHE A 31 -20.46 -22.15 -10.91
CA PHE A 31 -19.49 -23.23 -10.78
C PHE A 31 -19.56 -24.18 -11.98
N THR A 32 -18.43 -24.83 -12.27
CA THR A 32 -18.33 -25.86 -13.32
C THR A 32 -18.80 -27.25 -12.87
N VAL A 33 -19.16 -27.40 -11.59
CA VAL A 33 -19.64 -28.65 -10.99
C VAL A 33 -21.16 -28.76 -11.05
N THR A 34 -21.67 -29.98 -10.88
CA THR A 34 -23.12 -30.24 -10.98
C THR A 34 -23.92 -29.53 -9.89
N ARG A 35 -25.18 -29.20 -10.18
CA ARG A 35 -26.12 -28.64 -9.20
C ARG A 35 -26.31 -29.51 -7.94
N SER A 36 -26.18 -30.83 -8.09
CA SER A 36 -26.20 -31.79 -6.98
C SER A 36 -24.99 -31.60 -6.05
N ALA A 37 -23.78 -31.41 -6.62
CA ALA A 37 -22.58 -31.12 -5.84
C ALA A 37 -22.74 -29.83 -5.05
N ILE A 38 -23.23 -28.75 -5.67
CA ILE A 38 -23.49 -27.48 -4.99
C ILE A 38 -24.53 -27.62 -3.87
N SER A 39 -25.57 -28.42 -4.08
CA SER A 39 -26.55 -28.71 -3.04
C SER A 39 -25.95 -29.49 -1.87
N GLN A 40 -24.98 -30.37 -2.12
CA GLN A 40 -24.22 -31.08 -1.09
C GLN A 40 -23.33 -30.12 -0.29
N HIS A 41 -22.61 -29.21 -0.95
CA HIS A 41 -21.81 -28.17 -0.28
C HIS A 41 -22.68 -27.24 0.58
N LEU A 42 -23.84 -26.82 0.07
CA LEU A 42 -24.82 -26.02 0.82
C LEU A 42 -25.43 -26.81 1.99
N GLY A 43 -25.61 -28.13 1.86
CA GLY A 43 -26.00 -29.01 2.96
C GLY A 43 -24.96 -29.08 4.07
N MET A 44 -23.67 -29.17 3.71
CA MET A 44 -22.57 -29.14 4.69
C MET A 44 -22.45 -27.79 5.40
N LEU A 45 -22.61 -26.68 4.66
CA LEU A 45 -22.65 -25.34 5.26
C LEU A 45 -23.85 -25.16 6.19
N ALA A 46 -25.02 -25.68 5.81
CA ALA A 46 -26.23 -25.62 6.64
C ALA A 46 -26.08 -26.50 7.90
N GLY A 47 -25.49 -27.69 7.77
CA GLY A 47 -25.17 -28.57 8.90
C GLY A 47 -24.15 -27.97 9.86
N ALA A 48 -23.20 -27.18 9.34
CA ALA A 48 -22.29 -26.37 10.16
C ALA A 48 -22.95 -25.10 10.73
N GLY A 49 -24.22 -24.81 10.39
CA GLY A 49 -24.94 -23.63 10.85
C GLY A 49 -24.38 -22.32 10.30
N LEU A 50 -23.74 -22.32 9.13
CA LEU A 50 -23.19 -21.11 8.47
C LEU A 50 -24.18 -20.49 7.48
N VAL A 51 -25.15 -21.27 7.01
CA VAL A 51 -26.23 -20.82 6.13
C VAL A 51 -27.56 -21.35 6.61
N THR A 52 -28.62 -20.61 6.35
CA THR A 52 -30.01 -21.05 6.52
C THR A 52 -30.67 -21.23 5.16
N ALA A 53 -31.62 -22.15 5.08
CA ALA A 53 -32.35 -22.43 3.85
C ALA A 53 -33.85 -22.27 4.07
N ARG A 54 -34.52 -21.53 3.18
CA ARG A 54 -36.00 -21.50 3.13
C ARG A 54 -36.50 -22.01 1.78
N LYS A 55 -37.69 -22.60 1.79
CA LYS A 55 -38.37 -23.05 0.57
C LYS A 55 -39.45 -22.04 0.19
N GLN A 56 -39.48 -21.62 -1.07
CA GLN A 56 -40.55 -20.82 -1.64
C GLN A 56 -40.95 -21.42 -2.99
N GLY A 57 -42.16 -21.98 -3.04
CA GLY A 57 -42.62 -22.73 -4.20
C GLY A 57 -41.74 -23.95 -4.49
N ARG A 58 -41.23 -24.05 -5.73
CA ARG A 58 -40.34 -25.12 -6.19
C ARG A 58 -38.86 -24.82 -5.94
N GLU A 59 -38.53 -23.62 -5.47
CA GLU A 59 -37.16 -23.16 -5.28
C GLU A 59 -36.74 -23.17 -3.80
N ARG A 60 -35.44 -23.33 -3.59
CA ARG A 60 -34.81 -23.29 -2.27
C ARG A 60 -33.79 -22.16 -2.26
N TYR A 61 -33.98 -21.25 -1.32
CA TYR A 61 -33.19 -20.06 -1.11
C TYR A 61 -32.26 -20.27 0.06
N TYR A 62 -31.04 -19.76 -0.05
CA TYR A 62 -30.01 -19.83 0.96
C TYR A 62 -29.53 -18.43 1.30
N ARG A 63 -29.28 -18.17 2.58
CA ARG A 63 -28.66 -16.95 3.10
C ARG A 63 -27.67 -17.30 4.21
N LEU A 64 -26.73 -16.40 4.50
CA LEU A 64 -25.83 -16.57 5.64
C LEU A 64 -26.63 -16.60 6.96
N ASP A 65 -26.18 -17.43 7.91
CA ASP A 65 -26.62 -17.35 9.30
C ASP A 65 -25.65 -16.42 10.05
N GLU A 66 -26.10 -15.22 10.41
CA GLU A 66 -25.31 -14.21 11.12
C GLU A 66 -24.70 -14.78 12.42
N ARG A 67 -25.47 -15.61 13.15
CA ARG A 67 -24.97 -16.24 14.39
C ARG A 67 -23.90 -17.29 14.08
N GLY A 68 -24.04 -18.00 12.97
CA GLY A 68 -23.04 -18.94 12.46
C GLY A 68 -21.74 -18.28 12.06
N VAL A 69 -21.83 -17.18 11.33
CA VAL A 69 -20.68 -16.39 10.88
C VAL A 69 -19.94 -15.78 12.07
N LEU A 70 -20.65 -15.26 13.08
CA LEU A 70 -20.03 -14.77 14.31
C LEU A 70 -19.32 -15.88 15.10
N ARG A 71 -19.88 -17.09 15.17
CA ARG A 71 -19.20 -18.24 15.78
C ARG A 71 -17.96 -18.66 14.99
N LEU A 72 -18.03 -18.65 13.65
CA LEU A 72 -16.86 -18.93 12.81
C LEU A 72 -15.75 -17.91 13.04
N ARG A 73 -16.11 -16.62 13.12
CA ARG A 73 -15.16 -15.55 13.44
C ARG A 73 -14.52 -15.76 14.81
N ALA A 74 -15.31 -16.02 15.85
CA ALA A 74 -14.80 -16.27 17.19
C ALA A 74 -13.86 -17.50 17.24
N LEU A 75 -14.15 -18.55 16.44
CA LEU A 75 -13.27 -19.72 16.32
C LEU A 75 -11.96 -19.41 15.57
N MET A 76 -11.99 -18.51 14.59
CA MET A 76 -10.76 -18.04 13.93
C MET A 76 -9.91 -17.21 14.88
N GLU A 77 -10.54 -16.34 15.68
CA GLU A 77 -9.89 -15.53 16.70
C GLU A 77 -9.32 -16.41 17.83
N SER A 78 -10.05 -17.45 18.28
CA SER A 78 -9.59 -18.36 19.34
C SER A 78 -8.48 -19.30 18.89
N PHE A 79 -8.47 -19.71 17.61
CA PHE A 79 -7.37 -20.49 17.04
C PHE A 79 -6.05 -19.72 17.09
N TRP A 80 -6.11 -18.40 16.95
CA TRP A 80 -4.94 -17.53 17.14
C TRP A 80 -4.62 -17.28 18.62
N SER A 81 -5.60 -17.19 19.52
CA SER A 81 -5.34 -16.99 20.96
C SER A 81 -4.76 -18.22 21.65
N ASP A 82 -5.25 -19.44 21.40
CA ASP A 82 -4.84 -20.62 22.16
C ASP A 82 -3.39 -21.07 21.85
N GLU A 83 -2.92 -20.81 20.64
CA GLU A 83 -1.52 -21.06 20.24
C GLU A 83 -0.59 -19.97 20.81
N LEU A 84 -1.05 -18.72 20.84
CA LEU A 84 -0.35 -17.60 21.48
C LEU A 84 -0.29 -17.76 23.01
N ASP A 85 -1.37 -18.21 23.66
CA ASP A 85 -1.44 -18.41 25.11
C ASP A 85 -0.56 -19.60 25.55
N ARG A 86 -0.47 -20.67 24.73
CA ARG A 86 0.50 -21.75 24.95
C ARG A 86 1.94 -21.27 24.79
N LEU A 87 2.22 -20.42 23.80
CA LEU A 87 3.55 -19.81 23.63
C LEU A 87 3.88 -18.81 24.77
N VAL A 88 2.90 -18.09 25.30
CA VAL A 88 3.05 -17.18 26.46
C VAL A 88 3.24 -17.96 27.75
N ALA A 89 2.55 -19.08 27.95
CA ALA A 89 2.72 -19.96 29.11
C ALA A 89 4.09 -20.66 29.12
N ASP A 90 4.59 -21.07 27.96
CA ASP A 90 5.95 -21.60 27.80
C ASP A 90 7.02 -20.49 28.00
N ALA A 91 6.77 -19.28 27.51
CA ALA A 91 7.63 -18.12 27.72
C ALA A 91 7.68 -17.67 29.19
N ALA A 92 6.58 -17.84 29.95
CA ALA A 92 6.52 -17.51 31.37
C ALA A 92 7.31 -18.47 32.28
N HIS A 93 7.70 -19.65 31.77
CA HIS A 93 8.61 -20.58 32.46
C HIS A 93 10.09 -20.35 32.13
N TYR A 94 10.42 -19.39 31.27
CA TYR A 94 11.80 -19.04 30.98
C TYR A 94 12.27 -17.91 31.91
N PRO A 95 13.21 -18.15 32.83
CA PRO A 95 13.83 -17.03 33.54
C PRO A 95 14.56 -16.14 32.51
N PRO A 96 14.53 -14.80 32.64
CA PRO A 96 15.20 -13.94 31.70
C PRO A 96 16.71 -14.23 31.72
N SER A 97 17.24 -14.81 30.64
CA SER A 97 18.68 -14.92 30.43
C SER A 97 19.21 -13.54 30.04
N GLN A 98 20.20 -13.06 30.80
CA GLN A 98 21.11 -12.04 30.30
C GLN A 98 21.87 -12.65 29.11
N GLY A 99 21.56 -12.26 27.86
CA GLY A 99 22.38 -12.63 26.70
C GLY A 99 21.71 -12.96 25.35
N ASP A 100 20.42 -12.73 25.13
CA ASP A 100 19.77 -13.06 23.85
C ASP A 100 19.99 -11.99 22.75
N CYS A 101 21.24 -11.74 22.38
CA CYS A 101 21.53 -11.21 21.04
C CYS A 101 21.51 -12.41 20.09
N ALA A 102 20.55 -12.47 19.16
CA ALA A 102 20.58 -13.51 18.14
C ALA A 102 21.75 -13.27 17.20
N MET A 103 22.20 -14.31 16.50
CA MET A 103 23.10 -14.13 15.36
C MET A 103 22.48 -13.11 14.41
N PRO A 104 23.26 -12.12 13.91
CA PRO A 104 22.73 -11.10 13.02
C PRO A 104 22.18 -11.73 11.76
N PHE A 105 21.16 -11.11 11.17
CA PHE A 105 20.72 -11.50 9.82
C PHE A 105 21.79 -11.05 8.82
N GLU A 106 22.23 -11.95 7.94
CA GLU A 106 23.17 -11.63 6.86
C GLU A 106 22.66 -12.20 5.53
N LYS A 107 22.72 -11.38 4.47
CA LYS A 107 22.48 -11.80 3.08
C LYS A 107 23.40 -11.04 2.14
N ALA A 108 23.89 -11.74 1.12
CA ALA A 108 24.64 -11.15 0.00
C ALA A 108 23.90 -11.40 -1.32
N VAL A 109 23.89 -10.40 -2.19
CA VAL A 109 23.37 -10.47 -3.57
C VAL A 109 24.33 -9.76 -4.53
N VAL A 110 24.34 -10.14 -5.81
CA VAL A 110 25.12 -9.45 -6.83
C VAL A 110 24.19 -8.56 -7.65
N VAL A 111 24.44 -7.25 -7.62
CA VAL A 111 23.73 -6.25 -8.41
C VAL A 111 24.56 -5.98 -9.67
N PRO A 112 23.98 -6.03 -10.88
CA PRO A 112 24.74 -5.90 -12.14
C PRO A 112 25.05 -4.45 -12.50
N LEU A 113 25.61 -3.71 -11.54
CA LEU A 113 26.04 -2.33 -11.64
C LEU A 113 27.43 -2.21 -11.00
N ASP A 114 28.16 -1.16 -11.36
CA ASP A 114 29.41 -0.80 -10.68
C ASP A 114 29.12 -0.34 -9.22
N PRO A 115 30.15 -0.28 -8.34
CA PRO A 115 29.94 0.07 -6.94
C PRO A 115 29.38 1.47 -6.72
N THR A 116 29.72 2.44 -7.57
CA THR A 116 29.22 3.81 -7.46
C THR A 116 27.73 3.86 -7.80
N SER A 117 27.32 3.23 -8.90
CA SER A 117 25.92 3.12 -9.29
C SER A 117 25.10 2.32 -8.29
N THR A 118 25.65 1.22 -7.77
CA THR A 118 25.01 0.40 -6.72
C THR A 118 24.85 1.19 -5.43
N PHE A 119 25.88 1.95 -5.02
CA PHE A 119 25.82 2.81 -3.84
C PHE A 119 24.75 3.89 -3.97
N ALA A 120 24.61 4.50 -5.16
CA ALA A 120 23.52 5.43 -5.43
C ALA A 120 22.15 4.76 -5.31
N LEU A 121 22.01 3.51 -5.77
CA LEU A 121 20.76 2.73 -5.71
C LEU A 121 20.28 2.47 -4.27
N ILE A 122 21.21 2.34 -3.31
CA ILE A 122 20.91 2.09 -1.89
C ILE A 122 20.86 3.36 -1.02
N THR A 123 21.38 4.50 -1.49
CA THR A 123 21.50 5.71 -0.65
C THR A 123 20.73 6.93 -1.15
N ARG A 124 20.40 7.00 -2.44
CA ARG A 124 19.67 8.16 -2.98
C ARG A 124 18.15 7.94 -2.87
N PRO A 125 17.38 8.92 -2.36
CA PRO A 125 15.92 8.85 -2.30
C PRO A 125 15.25 8.43 -3.60
N ASP A 126 15.61 9.08 -4.72
CA ASP A 126 15.04 8.82 -6.05
C ASP A 126 15.28 7.38 -6.54
N ARG A 127 16.34 6.73 -6.03
CA ARG A 127 16.74 5.38 -6.38
C ARG A 127 16.24 4.32 -5.40
N LEU A 128 16.16 4.64 -4.11
CA LEU A 128 15.52 3.78 -3.11
C LEU A 128 14.06 3.48 -3.46
N ARG A 129 13.36 4.45 -4.07
CA ARG A 129 11.98 4.28 -4.53
C ARG A 129 11.80 3.27 -5.66
N ARG A 130 12.89 2.84 -6.30
CA ARG A 130 12.89 1.89 -7.42
C ARG A 130 12.75 0.45 -6.97
N TRP A 131 13.01 0.14 -5.71
CA TRP A 131 13.07 -1.23 -5.25
C TRP A 131 12.56 -1.45 -3.82
N MET A 132 12.57 -0.44 -2.94
CA MET A 132 12.19 -0.62 -1.54
C MET A 132 11.16 0.38 -1.02
N ALA A 133 11.45 1.68 -1.10
CA ALA A 133 10.67 2.67 -0.36
C ALA A 133 9.53 3.27 -1.19
N VAL A 134 8.39 3.55 -0.56
CA VAL A 134 7.36 4.42 -1.14
C VAL A 134 7.80 5.88 -1.09
N ALA A 135 8.36 6.31 0.06
CA ALA A 135 8.91 7.64 0.27
C ALA A 135 10.19 7.53 1.09
N ALA A 136 11.19 8.37 0.80
CA ALA A 136 12.49 8.27 1.42
C ALA A 136 13.16 9.63 1.55
N ARG A 137 13.66 9.95 2.75
CA ARG A 137 14.67 11.00 2.92
C ARG A 137 15.85 10.47 3.72
N ILE A 138 17.02 11.00 3.44
CA ILE A 138 18.26 10.67 4.15
C ILE A 138 19.23 11.84 4.04
N GLU A 139 19.78 12.24 5.18
CA GLU A 139 20.96 13.09 5.23
C GLU A 139 22.19 12.18 5.19
N LEU A 140 22.77 11.97 4.00
CA LEU A 140 23.85 11.02 3.80
C LEU A 140 25.20 11.54 4.32
N ARG A 141 25.33 11.60 5.64
CA ARG A 141 26.52 12.00 6.40
C ARG A 141 26.43 11.37 7.79
N THR A 142 27.55 11.13 8.44
CA THR A 142 27.55 10.67 9.85
C THR A 142 26.74 11.62 10.73
N GLY A 143 25.86 11.04 11.55
CA GLY A 143 24.89 11.76 12.39
C GLY A 143 23.66 12.30 11.65
N GLY A 144 23.58 12.10 10.33
CA GLY A 144 22.42 12.52 9.53
C GLY A 144 21.21 11.63 9.77
N ALA A 145 20.03 12.23 9.88
CA ALA A 145 18.79 11.50 10.08
C ALA A 145 18.26 10.94 8.74
N TYR A 146 17.55 9.81 8.81
CA TYR A 146 16.78 9.29 7.69
C TYR A 146 15.40 8.81 8.15
N ARG A 147 14.47 8.78 7.20
CA ARG A 147 13.13 8.20 7.38
C ARG A 147 12.63 7.65 6.04
N TRP A 148 12.24 6.38 6.04
CA TRP A 148 11.76 5.67 4.86
C TRP A 148 10.40 5.04 5.15
N THR A 149 9.37 5.41 4.38
CA THR A 149 8.14 4.61 4.31
C THR A 149 8.46 3.39 3.44
N VAL A 150 8.66 2.24 4.07
CA VAL A 150 9.07 1.00 3.38
C VAL A 150 7.88 0.44 2.62
N THR A 151 6.78 0.19 3.32
CA THR A 151 5.46 -0.09 2.74
C THR A 151 4.44 0.87 3.38
N PRO A 152 3.28 1.12 2.74
CA PRO A 152 2.27 1.99 3.32
C PRO A 152 1.87 1.55 4.74
N GLY A 153 1.90 2.47 5.69
CA GLY A 153 1.68 2.19 7.12
C GLY A 153 2.92 1.71 7.89
N HIS A 154 4.06 1.51 7.23
CA HIS A 154 5.28 0.98 7.85
C HIS A 154 6.51 1.83 7.51
N SER A 155 6.89 2.68 8.45
CA SER A 155 7.99 3.63 8.34
C SER A 155 9.16 3.22 9.21
N ALA A 156 10.33 3.07 8.60
CA ALA A 156 11.60 2.88 9.28
C ALA A 156 12.32 4.23 9.45
N ALA A 157 12.97 4.44 10.59
CA ALA A 157 13.73 5.65 10.86
C ALA A 157 14.99 5.38 11.68
N GLY A 158 15.96 6.28 11.56
CA GLY A 158 17.22 6.16 12.26
C GLY A 158 18.23 7.23 11.86
N THR A 159 19.49 6.93 12.16
CA THR A 159 20.63 7.84 11.97
C THR A 159 21.75 7.12 11.23
N VAL A 160 22.36 7.79 10.26
CA VAL A 160 23.55 7.32 9.57
C VAL A 160 24.73 7.35 10.55
N ILE A 161 25.33 6.18 10.79
CA ILE A 161 26.46 6.00 11.71
C ILE A 161 27.78 6.23 10.97
N ASP A 162 27.93 5.62 9.80
CA ASP A 162 29.16 5.67 9.01
C ASP A 162 28.85 5.60 7.52
N VAL A 163 29.67 6.27 6.71
CA VAL A 163 29.49 6.30 5.25
C VAL A 163 30.83 6.40 4.54
N ASP A 164 31.12 5.42 3.69
CA ASP A 164 32.25 5.41 2.75
C ASP A 164 31.67 5.27 1.32
N PRO A 165 31.55 6.38 0.56
CA PRO A 165 30.91 6.40 -0.74
C PRO A 165 31.44 5.32 -1.70
N GLY A 166 30.52 4.52 -2.25
CA GLY A 166 30.86 3.44 -3.16
C GLY A 166 31.33 2.14 -2.49
N LYS A 167 31.42 2.09 -1.15
CA LYS A 167 31.97 0.94 -0.42
C LYS A 167 31.13 0.49 0.76
N ARG A 168 30.62 1.42 1.57
CA ARG A 168 29.93 1.07 2.81
C ARG A 168 28.96 2.16 3.27
N VAL A 169 27.84 1.74 3.82
CA VAL A 169 26.96 2.61 4.62
C VAL A 169 26.46 1.85 5.84
N VAL A 170 26.45 2.52 6.98
CA VAL A 170 25.96 1.99 8.26
C VAL A 170 24.93 2.96 8.82
N PHE A 171 23.77 2.45 9.20
CA PHE A 171 22.72 3.26 9.83
C PHE A 171 22.00 2.45 10.91
N THR A 172 21.51 3.13 11.93
CA THR A 172 20.60 2.51 12.88
C THR A 172 19.26 2.19 12.21
N TRP A 173 18.50 1.24 12.73
CA TRP A 173 17.20 0.84 12.17
C TRP A 173 16.15 0.66 13.27
N GLY A 174 14.90 0.91 12.92
CA GLY A 174 13.73 0.58 13.72
C GLY A 174 12.44 1.17 13.13
N TRP A 175 11.30 0.67 13.59
CA TRP A 175 9.98 1.02 13.09
C TRP A 175 9.32 2.11 13.93
N GLU A 176 8.89 3.20 13.29
CA GLU A 176 8.18 4.28 13.97
C GLU A 176 6.77 3.87 14.43
N ASP A 177 6.05 3.11 13.60
CA ASP A 177 4.61 2.87 13.82
C ASP A 177 4.35 1.89 14.98
N HIS A 178 5.15 0.84 15.10
CA HIS A 178 4.95 -0.22 16.10
C HIS A 178 6.15 -0.43 17.05
N GLY A 179 7.30 0.20 16.79
CA GLY A 179 8.41 0.23 17.73
C GLY A 179 9.14 -1.10 17.97
N ASP A 180 9.07 -2.07 17.05
CA ASP A 180 9.66 -3.41 17.23
C ASP A 180 10.61 -3.82 16.08
N PRO A 181 11.91 -3.45 16.13
CA PRO A 181 12.58 -2.67 17.18
C PRO A 181 12.27 -1.17 17.07
N PRO A 182 12.46 -0.38 18.15
CA PRO A 182 12.27 1.06 18.10
C PRO A 182 13.35 1.72 17.24
N PRO A 183 13.12 2.91 16.65
CA PRO A 183 14.14 3.64 15.91
C PRO A 183 15.44 3.79 16.72
N GLY A 184 16.58 3.35 16.16
CA GLY A 184 17.84 3.30 16.91
C GLY A 184 18.14 1.98 17.62
N GLY A 185 17.16 1.07 17.71
CA GLY A 185 17.24 -0.17 18.48
C GLY A 185 18.04 -1.30 17.80
N SER A 186 18.37 -1.15 16.53
CA SER A 186 19.14 -2.12 15.74
C SER A 186 20.06 -1.39 14.75
N THR A 187 20.96 -2.10 14.07
CA THR A 187 21.90 -1.51 13.09
C THR A 187 21.96 -2.32 11.81
N VAL A 188 21.91 -1.61 10.68
CA VAL A 188 22.09 -2.18 9.34
C VAL A 188 23.43 -1.71 8.78
N THR A 189 24.26 -2.66 8.36
CA THR A 189 25.51 -2.41 7.63
C THR A 189 25.39 -2.98 6.22
N ILE A 190 25.60 -2.14 5.22
CA ILE A 190 25.70 -2.55 3.82
C ILE A 190 27.13 -2.33 3.35
N THR A 191 27.76 -3.39 2.84
CA THR A 191 29.10 -3.36 2.24
C THR A 191 29.01 -3.70 0.76
N LEU A 192 29.77 -2.98 -0.06
CA LEU A 192 29.84 -3.12 -1.50
C LEU A 192 31.22 -3.60 -1.92
N THR A 193 31.28 -4.75 -2.60
CA THR A 193 32.53 -5.33 -3.10
C THR A 193 32.42 -5.50 -4.61
N PRO A 194 33.32 -4.94 -5.43
CA PRO A 194 33.35 -5.21 -6.86
C PRO A 194 33.61 -6.70 -7.10
N VAL A 195 32.82 -7.33 -7.97
CA VAL A 195 32.95 -8.73 -8.36
C VAL A 195 32.73 -8.89 -9.87
N ASP A 196 33.05 -10.06 -10.43
CA ASP A 196 32.69 -10.37 -11.81
C ASP A 196 31.17 -10.31 -11.97
N GLY A 197 30.70 -9.51 -12.94
CA GLY A 197 29.27 -9.31 -13.21
C GLY A 197 28.61 -8.16 -12.45
N GLY A 198 29.33 -7.42 -11.60
CA GLY A 198 28.81 -6.19 -10.98
C GLY A 198 29.38 -5.92 -9.58
N THR A 199 28.49 -5.72 -8.61
CA THR A 199 28.83 -5.40 -7.22
C THR A 199 28.10 -6.36 -6.29
N GLU A 200 28.85 -7.06 -5.44
CA GLU A 200 28.28 -7.78 -4.31
C GLU A 200 27.81 -6.78 -3.25
N VAL A 201 26.53 -6.83 -2.92
CA VAL A 201 25.90 -6.09 -1.82
C VAL A 201 25.71 -7.07 -0.67
N ARG A 202 26.49 -6.89 0.40
CA ARG A 202 26.37 -7.67 1.63
C ARG A 202 25.68 -6.84 2.71
N LEU A 203 24.51 -7.28 3.14
CA LEU A 203 23.71 -6.65 4.19
C LEU A 203 23.80 -7.47 5.47
N VAL A 204 24.13 -6.80 6.57
CA VAL A 204 24.11 -7.34 7.93
C VAL A 204 23.15 -6.50 8.77
N HIS A 205 22.16 -7.13 9.41
CA HIS A 205 21.23 -6.50 10.35
C HIS A 205 21.45 -7.08 11.75
N ASP A 206 22.00 -6.27 12.64
CA ASP A 206 22.42 -6.62 14.00
C ASP A 206 21.60 -5.89 15.08
N GLY A 207 21.68 -6.37 16.32
CA GLY A 207 20.94 -5.82 17.46
C GLY A 207 19.48 -6.28 17.52
N LEU A 208 19.16 -7.44 16.96
CA LEU A 208 17.83 -8.02 16.95
C LEU A 208 17.71 -9.22 17.90
N THR A 209 16.53 -9.40 18.48
CA THR A 209 16.14 -10.70 19.07
C THR A 209 15.97 -11.76 17.98
N ALA A 210 15.98 -13.04 18.34
CA ALA A 210 15.81 -14.13 17.36
C ALA A 210 14.48 -14.03 16.60
N GLN A 211 13.42 -13.61 17.29
CA GLN A 211 12.11 -13.43 16.68
C GLN A 211 12.08 -12.25 15.71
N GLN A 212 12.69 -11.11 16.09
CA GLN A 212 12.81 -9.95 15.21
C GLN A 212 13.65 -10.29 13.97
N ALA A 213 14.79 -10.99 14.14
CA ALA A 213 15.65 -11.41 13.04
C ALA A 213 14.90 -12.28 12.01
N ALA A 214 14.10 -13.25 12.47
CA ALA A 214 13.28 -14.09 11.59
C ALA A 214 12.22 -13.30 10.80
N ARG A 215 11.60 -12.27 11.41
CA ARG A 215 10.65 -11.39 10.69
C ARG A 215 11.37 -10.50 9.68
N HIS A 216 12.46 -9.85 10.08
CA HIS A 216 13.25 -8.98 9.20
C HIS A 216 13.89 -9.74 8.04
N ALA A 217 14.28 -11.01 8.25
CA ALA A 217 14.80 -11.86 7.19
C ALA A 217 13.84 -11.98 6.00
N LYS A 218 12.52 -12.09 6.26
CA LYS A 218 11.52 -12.13 5.18
C LYS A 218 11.52 -10.83 4.36
N GLY A 219 11.51 -9.68 5.04
CA GLY A 219 11.55 -8.37 4.39
C GLY A 219 12.84 -8.12 3.62
N TRP A 220 13.99 -8.39 4.23
CA TRP A 220 15.27 -8.24 3.54
C TRP A 220 15.42 -9.17 2.36
N ASN A 221 14.88 -10.41 2.45
CA ASN A 221 14.89 -11.31 1.31
C ASN A 221 14.13 -10.72 0.12
N HIS A 222 12.89 -10.28 0.34
CA HIS A 222 12.05 -9.62 -0.65
C HIS A 222 12.74 -8.41 -1.28
N PHE A 223 13.21 -7.46 -0.47
CA PHE A 223 13.77 -6.22 -0.99
C PHE A 223 15.14 -6.41 -1.67
N LEU A 224 16.00 -7.30 -1.18
CA LEU A 224 17.28 -7.57 -1.85
C LEU A 224 17.09 -8.25 -3.21
N ASP A 225 16.03 -9.07 -3.38
CA ASP A 225 15.71 -9.63 -4.69
C ASP A 225 15.22 -8.52 -5.65
N ARG A 226 14.39 -7.59 -5.16
CA ARG A 226 13.97 -6.39 -5.91
C ARG A 226 15.14 -5.46 -6.25
N LEU A 227 16.14 -5.33 -5.38
CA LEU A 227 17.35 -4.55 -5.65
C LEU A 227 18.11 -5.07 -6.88
N VAL A 228 18.22 -6.39 -7.02
CA VAL A 228 18.84 -7.02 -8.19
C VAL A 228 18.06 -6.71 -9.46
N VAL A 229 16.73 -6.83 -9.42
CA VAL A 229 15.84 -6.48 -10.56
C VAL A 229 15.99 -5.00 -10.94
N ALA A 230 16.02 -4.09 -9.96
CA ALA A 230 16.25 -2.67 -10.22
C ALA A 230 17.65 -2.39 -10.79
N GLY A 231 18.67 -3.16 -10.39
CA GLY A 231 19.98 -3.09 -11.02
C GLY A 231 20.00 -3.52 -12.49
N GLN A 232 19.14 -4.48 -12.87
CA GLN A 232 19.02 -4.98 -14.24
C GLN A 232 18.19 -4.07 -15.15
N HIS A 233 17.11 -3.50 -14.61
CA HIS A 233 16.07 -2.83 -15.40
C HIS A 233 15.87 -1.34 -15.06
N GLY A 234 16.60 -0.84 -14.07
CA GLY A 234 16.47 0.53 -13.53
C GLY A 234 15.32 0.71 -12.53
N ASP A 235 14.34 -0.20 -12.52
CA ASP A 235 13.17 -0.20 -11.63
C ASP A 235 12.70 -1.64 -11.39
N ALA A 236 12.34 -1.99 -10.16
CA ALA A 236 11.80 -3.31 -9.82
C ALA A 236 10.30 -3.44 -10.14
N GLY A 237 9.64 -2.35 -10.53
CA GLY A 237 8.20 -2.30 -10.77
C GLY A 237 7.37 -2.25 -9.48
N PRO A 238 6.04 -2.43 -9.59
CA PRO A 238 5.14 -2.43 -8.44
C PRO A 238 5.55 -3.43 -7.35
N ASP A 239 5.31 -3.07 -6.09
CA ASP A 239 5.50 -3.98 -4.95
C ASP A 239 4.17 -4.56 -4.47
N GLU A 240 4.07 -5.89 -4.48
CA GLU A 240 2.92 -6.60 -3.92
C GLU A 240 2.73 -6.29 -2.42
N TRP A 241 3.81 -6.04 -1.67
CA TRP A 241 3.71 -5.71 -0.25
C TRP A 241 3.26 -4.26 -0.02
N ALA A 242 3.34 -3.40 -1.04
CA ALA A 242 2.80 -2.05 -1.03
C ALA A 242 1.40 -1.94 -1.65
N ALA A 243 0.89 -3.03 -2.25
CA ALA A 243 -0.31 -2.98 -3.09
C ALA A 243 -1.60 -2.74 -2.29
N ALA A 244 -1.74 -3.36 -1.12
CA ALA A 244 -2.90 -3.23 -0.25
C ALA A 244 -2.48 -3.29 1.23
N PRO A 245 -2.30 -2.16 1.92
CA PRO A 245 -1.95 -2.16 3.33
C PRO A 245 -3.11 -2.67 4.18
N ASP A 246 -2.78 -3.31 5.31
CA ASP A 246 -3.72 -3.76 6.33
C ASP A 246 -3.17 -3.36 7.72
N PRO A 247 -3.82 -2.46 8.46
CA PRO A 247 -5.10 -1.81 8.13
C PRO A 247 -4.97 -0.76 7.01
N LEU A 248 -6.06 -0.57 6.27
CA LEU A 248 -6.21 0.52 5.30
C LEU A 248 -6.97 1.69 5.95
N ASP A 249 -6.24 2.76 6.24
CA ASP A 249 -6.72 4.03 6.81
C ASP A 249 -6.34 5.21 5.91
N GLU A 250 -6.65 6.44 6.31
CA GLU A 250 -6.44 7.62 5.47
C GLU A 250 -4.96 7.82 5.11
N LEU A 251 -4.02 7.59 6.04
CA LEU A 251 -2.59 7.82 5.82
C LEU A 251 -1.94 6.69 5.01
N SER A 252 -2.22 5.45 5.35
CA SER A 252 -1.75 4.28 4.60
C SER A 252 -2.36 4.23 3.20
N CYS A 253 -3.61 4.67 3.01
CA CYS A 253 -4.20 4.83 1.68
C CYS A 253 -3.51 5.93 0.87
N ALA A 254 -3.18 7.09 1.49
CA ALA A 254 -2.43 8.14 0.81
C ALA A 254 -1.04 7.65 0.38
N GLU A 255 -0.35 6.87 1.22
CA GLU A 255 0.94 6.26 0.87
C GLU A 255 0.81 5.21 -0.24
N ALA A 256 -0.21 4.35 -0.20
CA ALA A 256 -0.46 3.36 -1.24
C ALA A 256 -0.78 4.00 -2.59
N THR A 257 -1.64 5.02 -2.60
CA THR A 257 -1.98 5.76 -3.82
C THR A 257 -0.82 6.62 -4.34
N LEU A 258 0.05 7.12 -3.47
CA LEU A 258 1.31 7.74 -3.88
C LEU A 258 2.24 6.73 -4.58
N ALA A 259 2.35 5.50 -4.07
CA ALA A 259 3.14 4.45 -4.74
C ALA A 259 2.64 4.19 -6.17
N VAL A 260 1.32 4.12 -6.35
CA VAL A 260 0.68 4.00 -7.68
C VAL A 260 1.00 5.20 -8.58
N LEU A 261 0.83 6.42 -8.07
CA LEU A 261 1.12 7.64 -8.82
C LEU A 261 2.58 7.70 -9.27
N GLN A 262 3.53 7.39 -8.38
CA GLN A 262 4.95 7.42 -8.70
C GLN A 262 5.28 6.50 -9.88
N HIS A 263 4.71 5.29 -9.95
CA HIS A 263 4.93 4.40 -11.09
C HIS A 263 4.51 5.02 -12.44
N VAL A 264 3.43 5.80 -12.45
CA VAL A 264 3.00 6.54 -13.65
C VAL A 264 3.96 7.69 -13.95
N LEU A 265 4.30 8.50 -12.93
CA LEU A 265 5.14 9.70 -13.11
C LEU A 265 6.55 9.37 -13.61
N ARG A 266 7.09 8.19 -13.31
CA ARG A 266 8.42 7.73 -13.77
C ARG A 266 8.51 7.59 -15.29
N GLY A 267 7.38 7.35 -15.96
CA GLY A 267 7.32 7.23 -17.41
C GLY A 267 7.16 8.56 -18.16
N ILE A 268 6.93 9.66 -17.45
CA ILE A 268 6.64 10.97 -18.05
C ILE A 268 7.95 11.67 -18.42
N GLY A 269 8.18 11.83 -19.73
CA GLY A 269 9.30 12.59 -20.27
C GLY A 269 8.93 14.03 -20.62
N ALA A 270 9.94 14.84 -20.98
CA ALA A 270 9.75 16.23 -21.39
C ALA A 270 8.77 16.40 -22.58
N SER A 271 8.73 15.40 -23.49
CA SER A 271 7.82 15.38 -24.64
C SER A 271 6.34 15.18 -24.26
N ASP A 272 6.06 14.73 -23.04
CA ASP A 272 4.70 14.43 -22.60
C ASP A 272 4.05 15.62 -21.89
N LEU A 273 4.83 16.62 -21.49
CA LEU A 273 4.38 17.73 -20.65
C LEU A 273 3.25 18.57 -21.27
N THR A 274 3.18 18.66 -22.59
CA THR A 274 2.15 19.43 -23.32
C THR A 274 0.98 18.56 -23.78
N ARG A 275 0.94 17.27 -23.42
CA ARG A 275 -0.19 16.40 -23.76
C ARG A 275 -1.40 16.78 -22.93
N GLN A 276 -2.55 16.86 -23.59
CA GLN A 276 -3.83 17.11 -22.94
C GLN A 276 -4.19 15.95 -22.00
N THR A 277 -4.66 16.27 -20.79
CA THR A 277 -5.16 15.26 -19.85
C THR A 277 -6.69 15.10 -19.96
N PRO A 278 -7.25 13.98 -19.48
CA PRO A 278 -8.69 13.82 -19.32
C PRO A 278 -9.33 14.84 -18.36
N CYS A 279 -8.55 15.41 -17.43
CA CYS A 279 -8.95 16.59 -16.69
C CYS A 279 -8.81 17.79 -17.63
N THR A 280 -9.90 18.11 -18.34
CA THR A 280 -9.88 18.98 -19.53
C THR A 280 -9.31 20.39 -19.32
N GLU A 281 -9.17 20.82 -18.07
CA GLU A 281 -8.55 22.11 -17.70
C GLU A 281 -7.03 22.11 -17.83
N TYR A 282 -6.38 20.95 -17.87
CA TYR A 282 -4.94 20.81 -17.72
C TYR A 282 -4.29 19.94 -18.81
N ASP A 283 -3.15 20.40 -19.33
CA ASP A 283 -2.11 19.50 -19.86
C ASP A 283 -1.32 18.82 -18.71
N VAL A 284 -0.42 17.91 -19.05
CA VAL A 284 0.38 17.16 -18.05
C VAL A 284 1.16 18.10 -17.13
N SER A 285 1.79 19.14 -17.66
CA SER A 285 2.55 20.11 -16.85
C SER A 285 1.64 20.88 -15.89
N GLN A 286 0.51 21.37 -16.39
CA GLN A 286 -0.44 22.13 -15.59
C GLN A 286 -1.12 21.26 -14.52
N LEU A 287 -1.34 19.97 -14.81
CA LEU A 287 -1.89 19.02 -13.85
C LEU A 287 -0.87 18.71 -12.74
N ALA A 288 0.42 18.60 -13.09
CA ALA A 288 1.49 18.49 -12.11
C ALA A 288 1.54 19.73 -11.18
N ASP A 289 1.40 20.93 -11.74
CA ASP A 289 1.35 22.16 -10.96
C ASP A 289 0.11 22.22 -10.07
N HIS A 290 -1.05 21.75 -10.55
CA HIS A 290 -2.27 21.60 -9.77
C HIS A 290 -2.06 20.68 -8.57
N LEU A 291 -1.54 19.47 -8.80
CA LEU A 291 -1.28 18.49 -7.76
C LEU A 291 -0.33 19.03 -6.68
N LEU A 292 0.77 19.67 -7.08
CA LEU A 292 1.74 20.26 -6.14
C LEU A 292 1.13 21.42 -5.34
N ARG A 293 0.24 22.23 -5.93
CA ARG A 293 -0.52 23.24 -5.19
C ARG A 293 -1.49 22.61 -4.19
N SER A 294 -2.19 21.55 -4.58
CA SER A 294 -3.10 20.81 -3.69
C SER A 294 -2.34 20.24 -2.49
N LEU A 295 -1.17 19.63 -2.73
CA LEU A 295 -0.27 19.15 -1.68
C LEU A 295 0.19 20.27 -0.74
N ALA A 296 0.51 21.46 -1.27
CA ALA A 296 0.90 22.59 -0.44
C ALA A 296 -0.24 23.06 0.48
N ILE A 297 -1.47 23.16 -0.04
CA ILE A 297 -2.65 23.56 0.74
C ILE A 297 -2.96 22.52 1.83
N ILE A 298 -3.02 21.24 1.46
CA ILE A 298 -3.29 20.14 2.39
C ILE A 298 -2.18 20.01 3.44
N GLY A 299 -0.93 20.18 3.03
CA GLY A 299 0.22 20.18 3.92
C GLY A 299 0.19 21.34 4.93
N ALA A 300 -0.16 22.54 4.48
CA ALA A 300 -0.23 23.73 5.33
C ALA A 300 -1.23 23.54 6.48
N ALA A 301 -2.35 22.85 6.26
CA ALA A 301 -3.33 22.53 7.29
C ALA A 301 -2.77 21.66 8.44
N ALA A 302 -1.68 20.92 8.19
CA ALA A 302 -0.93 20.17 9.20
C ALA A 302 0.40 20.82 9.61
N GLY A 303 0.68 22.05 9.13
CA GLY A 303 1.94 22.75 9.41
C GLY A 303 3.14 22.19 8.64
N ALA A 304 2.93 21.53 7.49
CA ALA A 304 4.01 21.08 6.63
C ALA A 304 4.84 22.26 6.11
N GLN A 305 6.17 22.08 6.07
CA GLN A 305 7.09 23.02 5.46
C GLN A 305 7.65 22.34 4.21
N LEU A 306 7.19 22.79 3.03
CA LEU A 306 7.68 22.27 1.76
C LEU A 306 8.94 23.03 1.34
N ALA A 307 9.95 22.28 0.89
CA ALA A 307 11.11 22.87 0.27
C ALA A 307 10.70 23.60 -1.04
N PRO A 308 11.46 24.62 -1.47
CA PRO A 308 11.26 25.21 -2.79
C PRO A 308 11.30 24.13 -3.87
N ARG A 309 10.36 24.20 -4.80
CA ARG A 309 10.27 23.26 -5.91
C ARG A 309 11.51 23.37 -6.81
N ASP A 310 12.21 22.26 -6.99
CA ASP A 310 13.20 22.10 -8.05
C ASP A 310 12.47 21.72 -9.35
N VAL A 311 12.32 22.69 -10.24
CA VAL A 311 11.59 22.50 -11.51
C VAL A 311 12.35 21.65 -12.52
N ASP A 312 13.67 21.50 -12.35
CA ASP A 312 14.53 20.73 -13.23
C ASP A 312 14.61 19.26 -12.83
N ALA A 313 14.20 18.92 -11.59
CA ALA A 313 14.09 17.55 -11.13
C ALA A 313 13.01 16.78 -11.90
N PRO A 314 13.12 15.45 -12.06
CA PRO A 314 12.04 14.63 -12.61
C PRO A 314 10.72 14.85 -11.87
N LEU A 315 9.59 14.82 -12.59
CA LEU A 315 8.29 15.08 -12.00
C LEU A 315 7.95 14.14 -10.83
N GLU A 316 8.34 12.86 -10.92
CA GLU A 316 8.21 11.93 -9.80
C GLU A 316 8.92 12.43 -8.54
N THR A 317 10.15 12.94 -8.66
CA THR A 317 10.91 13.48 -7.53
C THR A 317 10.22 14.68 -6.91
N GLN A 318 9.75 15.62 -7.74
CA GLN A 318 9.05 16.80 -7.25
C GLN A 318 7.81 16.44 -6.42
N VAL A 319 6.99 15.51 -6.94
CA VAL A 319 5.75 15.07 -6.27
C VAL A 319 6.06 14.24 -5.03
N ALA A 320 6.99 13.30 -5.11
CA ALA A 320 7.32 12.39 -4.02
C ALA A 320 7.90 13.13 -2.81
N ASP A 321 8.78 14.11 -3.05
CA ASP A 321 9.43 14.87 -1.99
C ASP A 321 8.41 15.81 -1.29
N ALA A 322 7.52 16.43 -2.06
CA ALA A 322 6.41 17.21 -1.51
C ALA A 322 5.44 16.34 -0.70
N ALA A 323 5.00 15.21 -1.28
CA ALA A 323 4.09 14.28 -0.62
C ALA A 323 4.69 13.71 0.67
N GLN A 324 5.98 13.39 0.68
CA GLN A 324 6.67 12.93 1.89
C GLN A 324 6.58 13.97 3.01
N ALA A 325 6.91 15.24 2.73
CA ALA A 325 6.84 16.30 3.73
C ALA A 325 5.41 16.52 4.26
N VAL A 326 4.40 16.43 3.38
CA VAL A 326 2.98 16.51 3.74
C VAL A 326 2.56 15.36 4.65
N MET A 327 2.87 14.12 4.28
CA MET A 327 2.49 12.93 5.05
C MET A 327 3.19 12.89 6.41
N GLU A 328 4.47 13.28 6.49
CA GLU A 328 5.18 13.40 7.77
C GLU A 328 4.54 14.46 8.68
N ALA A 329 4.07 15.58 8.14
CA ALA A 329 3.36 16.60 8.91
C ALA A 329 2.02 16.08 9.45
N TRP A 330 1.24 15.39 8.62
CA TRP A 330 -0.02 14.78 9.05
C TRP A 330 0.17 13.68 10.09
N ARG A 331 1.20 12.84 9.95
CA ARG A 331 1.56 11.85 10.98
C ARG A 331 1.88 12.49 12.32
N ARG A 332 2.66 13.57 12.34
CA ARG A 332 2.96 14.33 13.58
C ARG A 332 1.74 15.02 14.16
N ARG A 333 0.88 15.60 13.31
CA ARG A 333 -0.33 16.31 13.74
C ARG A 333 -1.43 15.38 14.25
N GLY A 334 -1.50 14.16 13.71
CA GLY A 334 -2.59 13.23 13.92
C GLY A 334 -3.92 13.68 13.28
N LEU A 335 -4.86 12.75 13.15
CA LEU A 335 -6.15 12.98 12.46
C LEU A 335 -7.31 13.31 13.41
N ALA A 336 -7.03 13.56 14.68
CA ALA A 336 -8.06 13.93 15.64
C ALA A 336 -8.47 15.41 15.50
N GLY A 337 -9.78 15.65 15.63
CA GLY A 337 -10.37 16.99 15.64
C GLY A 337 -10.53 17.61 14.26
N THR A 338 -10.51 18.93 14.22
CA THR A 338 -10.66 19.72 12.99
C THR A 338 -9.40 20.48 12.63
N VAL A 339 -9.33 20.91 11.38
CA VAL A 339 -8.30 21.78 10.81
C VAL A 339 -8.96 22.81 9.91
N GLU A 340 -8.27 23.93 9.70
CA GLU A 340 -8.66 24.89 8.67
C GLU A 340 -8.17 24.41 7.30
N LEU A 341 -9.07 24.34 6.33
CA LEU A 341 -8.78 24.03 4.93
C LEU A 341 -9.52 25.04 4.06
N ASN A 342 -8.79 25.87 3.31
CA ASN A 342 -9.38 26.94 2.49
C ASN A 342 -10.35 27.85 3.26
N SER A 343 -9.99 28.22 4.50
CA SER A 343 -10.80 29.03 5.43
C SER A 343 -12.05 28.36 6.00
N ASP A 344 -12.30 27.08 5.70
CA ASP A 344 -13.36 26.28 6.32
C ASP A 344 -12.80 25.35 7.40
N GLN A 345 -13.57 25.12 8.47
CA GLN A 345 -13.24 24.12 9.49
C GLN A 345 -13.78 22.75 9.07
N VAL A 346 -12.87 21.80 8.85
CA VAL A 346 -13.21 20.44 8.42
C VAL A 346 -12.57 19.40 9.35
N PRO A 347 -13.14 18.19 9.49
CA PRO A 347 -12.47 17.09 10.17
C PRO A 347 -11.09 16.83 9.55
N ALA A 348 -10.07 16.58 10.38
CA ALA A 348 -8.69 16.37 9.93
C ALA A 348 -8.54 15.17 8.96
N THR A 349 -9.46 14.22 8.99
CA THR A 349 -9.52 13.09 8.04
C THR A 349 -9.87 13.52 6.61
N VAL A 350 -10.55 14.66 6.43
CA VAL A 350 -10.96 15.15 5.10
C VAL A 350 -9.75 15.49 4.20
N PRO A 351 -8.82 16.38 4.59
CA PRO A 351 -7.66 16.71 3.75
C PRO A 351 -6.77 15.50 3.43
N VAL A 352 -6.61 14.55 4.36
CA VAL A 352 -5.84 13.33 4.09
C VAL A 352 -6.60 12.38 3.15
N GLY A 353 -7.93 12.30 3.29
CA GLY A 353 -8.77 11.62 2.31
C GLY A 353 -8.68 12.24 0.91
N ILE A 354 -8.55 13.58 0.82
CA ILE A 354 -8.31 14.26 -0.46
C ILE A 354 -6.98 13.83 -1.08
N LEU A 355 -5.90 13.63 -0.30
CA LEU A 355 -4.63 13.10 -0.85
C LEU A 355 -4.82 11.77 -1.58
N CYS A 356 -5.65 10.88 -1.03
CA CYS A 356 -5.94 9.59 -1.66
C CYS A 356 -6.59 9.76 -3.05
N LEU A 357 -7.48 10.75 -3.18
CA LEU A 357 -8.13 11.10 -4.45
C LEU A 357 -7.15 11.75 -5.41
N GLU A 358 -6.43 12.77 -4.95
CA GLU A 358 -5.41 13.50 -5.71
C GLU A 358 -4.41 12.52 -6.34
N PHE A 359 -3.88 11.58 -5.55
CA PHE A 359 -2.90 10.64 -6.06
C PHE A 359 -3.51 9.63 -7.03
N LEU A 360 -4.61 8.96 -6.69
CA LEU A 360 -5.13 7.88 -7.53
C LEU A 360 -5.84 8.38 -8.80
N VAL A 361 -6.63 9.45 -8.70
CA VAL A 361 -7.35 10.02 -9.86
C VAL A 361 -6.34 10.66 -10.81
N HIS A 362 -5.33 11.37 -10.31
CA HIS A 362 -4.33 11.96 -11.20
C HIS A 362 -3.33 10.95 -11.72
N ALA A 363 -3.05 9.85 -11.01
CA ALA A 363 -2.34 8.71 -11.61
C ALA A 363 -3.06 8.22 -12.87
N TRP A 364 -4.40 8.15 -12.84
CA TRP A 364 -5.21 7.80 -14.01
C TRP A 364 -5.17 8.87 -15.10
N ASP A 365 -5.27 10.16 -14.74
CA ASP A 365 -5.19 11.25 -15.71
C ASP A 365 -3.85 11.25 -16.46
N PHE A 366 -2.73 11.14 -15.74
CA PHE A 366 -1.39 11.07 -16.30
C PHE A 366 -1.18 9.81 -17.14
N ALA A 367 -1.64 8.65 -16.66
CA ALA A 367 -1.51 7.40 -17.38
C ALA A 367 -2.27 7.46 -18.71
N THR A 368 -3.49 7.97 -18.69
CA THR A 368 -4.32 8.11 -19.90
C THR A 368 -3.71 9.10 -20.89
N ALA A 369 -3.20 10.25 -20.43
CA ALA A 369 -2.55 11.24 -21.29
C ALA A 369 -1.26 10.71 -21.95
N THR A 370 -0.51 9.87 -21.23
CA THR A 370 0.78 9.35 -21.71
C THR A 370 0.70 8.00 -22.41
N GLY A 371 -0.42 7.28 -22.29
CA GLY A 371 -0.58 5.91 -22.80
C GLY A 371 -0.02 4.84 -21.87
N SER A 372 0.22 5.18 -20.60
CA SER A 372 0.65 4.24 -19.56
C SER A 372 -0.55 3.57 -18.88
N GLN A 373 -0.32 2.56 -18.06
CA GLN A 373 -1.36 1.89 -17.27
C GLN A 373 -1.24 2.19 -15.78
N VAL A 374 -2.39 2.27 -15.11
CA VAL A 374 -2.47 2.29 -13.65
C VAL A 374 -2.65 0.87 -13.16
N ILE A 375 -1.76 0.45 -12.26
CA ILE A 375 -1.87 -0.83 -11.54
C ILE A 375 -2.16 -0.47 -10.08
N VAL A 376 -3.32 -0.88 -9.58
CA VAL A 376 -3.77 -0.61 -8.21
C VAL A 376 -4.57 -1.80 -7.70
N ALA A 377 -4.44 -2.11 -6.42
CA ALA A 377 -5.22 -3.15 -5.79
C ALA A 377 -6.70 -2.74 -5.64
N GLU A 378 -7.60 -3.70 -5.77
CA GLU A 378 -9.04 -3.46 -5.64
C GLU A 378 -9.42 -2.85 -4.28
N PRO A 379 -8.91 -3.32 -3.12
CA PRO A 379 -9.23 -2.73 -1.82
C PRO A 379 -8.86 -1.25 -1.69
N VAL A 380 -7.73 -0.82 -2.28
CA VAL A 380 -7.33 0.59 -2.31
C VAL A 380 -8.32 1.40 -3.14
N SER A 381 -8.71 0.90 -4.32
CA SER A 381 -9.69 1.56 -5.17
C SER A 381 -11.07 1.67 -4.49
N GLU A 382 -11.48 0.63 -3.75
CA GLU A 382 -12.74 0.63 -2.98
C GLU A 382 -12.72 1.67 -1.87
N TYR A 383 -11.60 1.75 -1.13
CA TYR A 383 -11.42 2.74 -0.09
C TYR A 383 -11.47 4.16 -0.65
N VAL A 384 -10.72 4.43 -1.73
CA VAL A 384 -10.71 5.75 -2.37
C VAL A 384 -12.10 6.11 -2.91
N LEU A 385 -12.85 5.17 -3.47
CA LEU A 385 -14.24 5.40 -3.88
C LEU A 385 -15.14 5.76 -2.69
N ALA A 386 -15.00 5.08 -1.56
CA ALA A 386 -15.74 5.41 -0.35
C ALA A 386 -15.38 6.81 0.19
N VAL A 387 -14.10 7.19 0.12
CA VAL A 387 -13.62 8.54 0.45
C VAL A 387 -14.19 9.58 -0.52
N ALA A 388 -14.19 9.29 -1.83
CA ALA A 388 -14.77 10.15 -2.86
C ALA A 388 -16.23 10.49 -2.54
N GLY A 389 -17.03 9.50 -2.13
CA GLY A 389 -18.43 9.68 -1.76
C GLY A 389 -18.65 10.59 -0.54
N LYS A 390 -17.65 10.72 0.33
CA LYS A 390 -17.69 11.62 1.50
C LYS A 390 -17.22 13.04 1.15
N VAL A 391 -16.21 13.15 0.29
CA VAL A 391 -15.56 14.42 -0.06
C VAL A 391 -16.31 15.16 -1.18
N ILE A 392 -16.75 14.45 -2.21
CA ILE A 392 -17.37 15.04 -3.41
C ILE A 392 -18.89 15.06 -3.23
N THR A 393 -19.40 16.14 -2.64
CA THR A 393 -20.84 16.34 -2.44
C THR A 393 -21.48 17.02 -3.65
N PRO A 394 -22.80 16.90 -3.86
CA PRO A 394 -23.49 17.64 -4.93
C PRO A 394 -23.29 19.16 -4.87
N ALA A 395 -23.13 19.73 -3.66
CA ALA A 395 -22.92 21.16 -3.47
C ALA A 395 -21.50 21.60 -3.83
N THR A 396 -20.49 20.76 -3.56
CA THR A 396 -19.07 21.10 -3.74
C THR A 396 -18.48 20.61 -5.07
N ARG A 397 -19.16 19.69 -5.78
CA ARG A 397 -18.70 19.04 -7.01
C ARG A 397 -18.19 20.03 -8.06
N ASN A 398 -19.00 21.02 -8.44
CA ASN A 398 -18.63 21.96 -9.50
C ASN A 398 -17.51 22.92 -9.07
N SER A 399 -17.54 23.42 -7.82
CA SER A 399 -16.49 24.31 -7.30
C SER A 399 -15.17 23.58 -7.07
N ALA A 400 -15.20 22.26 -6.91
CA ALA A 400 -14.02 21.40 -6.78
C ALA A 400 -13.55 20.81 -8.11
N GLY A 401 -14.06 21.28 -9.25
CA GLY A 401 -13.58 20.86 -10.58
C GLY A 401 -14.06 19.48 -11.05
N PHE A 402 -15.09 18.90 -10.43
CA PHE A 402 -15.64 17.61 -10.81
C PHE A 402 -16.89 17.77 -11.69
N ALA A 403 -16.93 17.09 -12.84
CA ALA A 403 -18.10 17.05 -13.72
C ALA A 403 -19.19 16.10 -13.17
N ALA A 404 -20.37 16.03 -13.81
CA ALA A 404 -21.40 15.04 -13.44
C ALA A 404 -20.88 13.60 -13.64
N PRO A 405 -21.26 12.63 -12.77
CA PRO A 405 -20.79 11.25 -12.92
C PRO A 405 -21.08 10.66 -14.30
N ALA A 406 -20.10 9.96 -14.86
CA ALA A 406 -20.27 9.22 -16.10
C ALA A 406 -21.04 7.90 -15.86
N ALA A 407 -21.74 7.42 -16.88
CA ALA A 407 -22.38 6.11 -16.82
C ALA A 407 -21.34 5.00 -16.95
N VAL A 408 -21.35 4.06 -16.00
CA VAL A 408 -20.48 2.89 -15.99
C VAL A 408 -21.28 1.68 -15.50
N GLY A 409 -20.98 0.49 -16.04
CA GLY A 409 -21.65 -0.74 -15.62
C GLY A 409 -21.36 -1.06 -14.14
N SER A 410 -22.33 -1.62 -13.43
CA SER A 410 -22.16 -2.02 -12.01
C SER A 410 -21.10 -3.09 -11.78
N PHE A 411 -20.71 -3.82 -12.84
CA PHE A 411 -19.65 -4.83 -12.84
C PHE A 411 -18.30 -4.30 -13.37
N ALA A 412 -18.19 -3.01 -13.68
CA ALA A 412 -16.91 -2.44 -14.08
C ALA A 412 -15.90 -2.50 -12.93
N PRO A 413 -14.59 -2.57 -13.24
CA PRO A 413 -13.52 -2.45 -12.24
C PRO A 413 -13.75 -1.26 -11.30
N VAL A 414 -13.34 -1.40 -10.04
CA VAL A 414 -13.61 -0.37 -9.02
C VAL A 414 -12.97 0.97 -9.38
N LEU A 415 -11.75 0.94 -9.94
CA LEU A 415 -11.09 2.13 -10.44
C LEU A 415 -11.95 2.85 -11.49
N ASP A 416 -12.52 2.13 -12.47
CA ASP A 416 -13.38 2.72 -13.50
C ASP A 416 -14.63 3.37 -12.88
N ARG A 417 -15.19 2.77 -11.83
CA ARG A 417 -16.32 3.35 -11.09
C ARG A 417 -15.91 4.61 -10.32
N LEU A 418 -14.72 4.64 -9.73
CA LEU A 418 -14.15 5.84 -9.11
C LEU A 418 -13.95 6.95 -10.15
N ILE A 419 -13.30 6.65 -11.27
CA ILE A 419 -13.06 7.61 -12.36
C ILE A 419 -14.38 8.15 -12.90
N ALA A 420 -15.35 7.27 -13.19
CA ALA A 420 -16.69 7.68 -13.59
C ALA A 420 -17.38 8.56 -12.54
N PHE A 421 -17.23 8.25 -11.25
CA PHE A 421 -17.79 9.06 -10.16
C PHE A 421 -17.20 10.49 -10.13
N THR A 422 -15.94 10.69 -10.51
CA THR A 422 -15.33 12.03 -10.65
C THR A 422 -15.79 12.81 -11.89
N GLY A 423 -16.60 12.18 -12.76
CA GLY A 423 -17.11 12.76 -14.00
C GLY A 423 -16.21 12.58 -15.22
N ARG A 424 -15.13 11.79 -15.10
CA ARG A 424 -14.27 11.38 -16.21
C ARG A 424 -14.87 10.16 -16.92
N GLN A 425 -14.46 9.93 -18.17
CA GLN A 425 -14.87 8.76 -18.95
C GLN A 425 -13.77 7.69 -18.88
N PRO A 426 -13.97 6.58 -18.14
CA PRO A 426 -12.99 5.51 -18.11
C PRO A 426 -12.87 4.86 -19.49
N THR A 427 -11.64 4.67 -19.97
CA THR A 427 -11.35 3.94 -21.20
C THR A 427 -11.17 2.45 -20.90
N ALA A 428 -11.65 1.57 -21.77
CA ALA A 428 -11.48 0.12 -21.61
C ALA A 428 -9.98 -0.26 -21.70
N GLY A 429 -9.30 -0.45 -20.56
CA GLY A 429 -7.87 -0.78 -20.57
C GLY A 429 -7.20 -0.99 -19.20
N HIS A 430 -7.93 -0.97 -18.08
CA HIS A 430 -7.33 -1.10 -16.74
C HIS A 430 -7.28 -2.55 -16.28
N VAL A 431 -6.14 -2.95 -15.70
CA VAL A 431 -5.94 -4.29 -15.12
C VAL A 431 -5.96 -4.15 -13.60
N SER A 432 -6.91 -4.80 -12.95
CA SER A 432 -6.93 -4.91 -11.49
C SER A 432 -5.83 -5.89 -11.08
N ALA A 433 -4.96 -5.50 -10.14
CA ALA A 433 -4.05 -6.46 -9.50
C ALA A 433 -4.90 -7.38 -8.61
N THR A 434 -4.88 -8.69 -8.90
CA THR A 434 -5.60 -9.73 -8.15
C THR A 434 -4.92 -10.08 -6.85
#